data_AF-A0A8D8QTB2-F1
#
_entry.id   AF-A0A8D8QTB2-F1
#
_cell.length_a   1.000
_cell.length_b   1.000
_cell.length_c   1.000
_cell.angle_alpha   90.00
_cell.angle_beta   90.00
_cell.angle_gamma   90.00
#
_symmetry.space_group_name_H-M   'P 1'
#
loop_
_entity.id
_entity.type
_entity.pdbx_description
1 polymer ?
#
loop_
_entity_poly.entity_id
_entity_poly.type
_entity_poly.pdbx_seq_one_letter_code
_entity_poly.pdbx_strand_id
1 'polypeptide(L)'
;MSTKTIEKKRERCSNFKTDEKKILCSLVKEFFNVIENKKTDKVSSKEKEKAWEDIAVRHNASATGVKRDSKQLKTFYDNWRRRTKKAIVVETAETRATGGGAPPLFSLDDADLELLRIISDKTTTLEYPYEFNANVGKFYRVTPKVLHGSINY
;
A
#
# COMPACT_ATOMS: atom_id res chain seq x y z
N MET A 1 -14.79 -43.43 -4.00
CA MET A 1 -15.32 -42.22 -4.68
C MET A 1 -14.55 -41.01 -4.15
N SER A 2 -13.58 -40.49 -4.91
CA SER A 2 -12.80 -39.31 -4.49
C SER A 2 -13.41 -38.05 -5.08
N THR A 3 -13.98 -37.19 -4.23
CA THR A 3 -14.52 -35.90 -4.64
C THR A 3 -13.36 -34.93 -4.89
N LYS A 4 -13.13 -34.58 -6.17
CA LYS A 4 -12.26 -33.46 -6.53
C LYS A 4 -12.87 -32.16 -6.02
N THR A 5 -12.25 -31.53 -5.04
CA THR A 5 -12.59 -30.18 -4.59
C THR A 5 -12.29 -29.20 -5.73
N ILE A 6 -13.33 -28.57 -6.30
CA ILE A 6 -13.18 -27.55 -7.34
C ILE A 6 -12.64 -26.30 -6.66
N GLU A 7 -11.35 -26.01 -6.83
CA GLU A 7 -10.74 -24.77 -6.33
C GLU A 7 -11.36 -23.57 -7.05
N LYS A 8 -12.17 -22.80 -6.34
CA LYS A 8 -12.81 -21.59 -6.86
C LYS A 8 -11.73 -20.53 -7.12
N LYS A 9 -11.55 -20.15 -8.39
CA LYS A 9 -10.64 -19.06 -8.82
C LYS A 9 -11.00 -17.79 -8.03
N ARG A 10 -10.02 -17.20 -7.33
CA ARG A 10 -10.24 -15.98 -6.54
C ARG A 10 -10.76 -14.87 -7.44
N GLU A 11 -11.98 -14.41 -7.18
CA GLU A 11 -12.54 -13.23 -7.84
C GLU A 11 -11.76 -11.98 -7.45
N ARG A 12 -11.61 -11.06 -8.41
CA ARG A 12 -10.89 -9.81 -8.18
C ARG A 12 -11.66 -9.00 -7.14
N CYS A 13 -11.02 -8.69 -6.01
CA CYS A 13 -11.64 -7.89 -4.97
C CYS A 13 -11.92 -6.46 -5.46
N SER A 14 -13.01 -5.87 -4.97
CA SER A 14 -13.36 -4.47 -5.25
C SER A 14 -12.29 -3.50 -4.76
N ASN A 15 -12.07 -2.41 -5.50
CA ASN A 15 -11.16 -1.34 -5.09
C ASN A 15 -11.61 -0.71 -3.76
N PHE A 16 -10.68 -0.13 -3.01
CA PHE A 16 -10.98 0.61 -1.79
C PHE A 16 -11.43 2.03 -2.14
N LYS A 17 -12.59 2.42 -1.61
CA LYS A 17 -13.13 3.78 -1.73
C LYS A 17 -12.38 4.74 -0.82
N THR A 18 -12.44 6.04 -1.12
CA THR A 18 -11.79 7.09 -0.32
C THR A 18 -12.21 7.06 1.14
N ASP A 19 -13.50 6.87 1.44
CA ASP A 19 -13.98 6.79 2.82
C ASP A 19 -13.45 5.55 3.56
N GLU A 20 -13.38 4.40 2.87
CA GLU A 20 -12.79 3.18 3.43
C GLU A 20 -11.30 3.38 3.77
N LYS A 21 -10.57 4.14 2.94
CA LYS A 21 -9.17 4.51 3.22
C LYS A 21 -9.05 5.41 4.44
N LYS A 22 -9.92 6.42 4.57
CA LYS A 22 -9.93 7.34 5.72
C LYS A 22 -10.18 6.62 7.04
N ILE A 23 -11.18 5.73 7.07
CA ILE A 23 -11.47 4.88 8.24
C ILE A 23 -10.26 4.02 8.59
N LEU A 24 -9.68 3.34 7.59
CA LEU A 24 -8.50 2.50 7.80
C LEU A 24 -7.32 3.31 8.34
N CYS A 25 -7.09 4.51 7.81
CA CYS A 25 -6.03 5.42 8.25
C CYS A 25 -6.18 5.79 9.74
N SER A 26 -7.40 6.16 10.15
CA SER A 26 -7.71 6.48 11.55
C SER A 26 -7.44 5.28 12.47
N LEU A 27 -7.90 4.10 12.09
CA LEU A 27 -7.70 2.89 12.90
C LEU A 27 -6.21 2.53 12.99
N VAL A 28 -5.46 2.60 11.89
CA VAL A 28 -4.01 2.34 11.93
C VAL A 28 -3.28 3.34 12.82
N LYS A 29 -3.72 4.60 12.87
CA LYS A 29 -3.17 5.61 13.78
C LYS A 29 -3.32 5.21 15.25
N GLU A 30 -4.48 4.66 15.62
CA GLU A 30 -4.72 4.16 16.98
C GLU A 30 -3.80 2.97 17.34
N PHE A 31 -3.58 2.06 16.38
CA PHE A 31 -2.74 0.87 16.56
C PHE A 31 -1.28 1.05 16.11
N PHE A 32 -0.84 2.28 15.86
CA PHE A 32 0.42 2.58 15.17
C PHE A 32 1.63 1.88 15.80
N ASN A 33 1.74 1.95 17.14
CA ASN A 33 2.88 1.38 17.87
C ASN A 33 2.99 -0.14 17.73
N VAL A 34 1.89 -0.84 17.44
CA VAL A 34 1.87 -2.29 17.22
C VAL A 34 2.11 -2.62 15.74
N ILE A 35 1.42 -1.91 14.84
CA ILE A 35 1.47 -2.16 13.39
C ILE A 35 2.84 -1.82 12.80
N GLU A 36 3.41 -0.66 13.14
CA GLU A 36 4.71 -0.20 12.63
C GLU A 36 5.89 -0.66 13.51
N ASN A 37 5.65 -1.55 14.47
CA ASN A 37 6.72 -2.16 15.25
C ASN A 37 7.64 -2.98 14.33
N LYS A 38 8.95 -2.72 14.34
CA LYS A 38 9.93 -3.45 13.52
C LYS A 38 10.30 -4.82 14.08
N LYS A 39 9.89 -5.17 15.29
CA LYS A 39 10.15 -6.49 15.89
C LYS A 39 9.51 -7.62 15.09
N THR A 40 10.23 -8.74 15.00
CA THR A 40 9.89 -9.94 14.21
C THR A 40 9.79 -11.21 15.06
N ASP A 41 9.68 -11.08 16.39
CA ASP A 41 9.51 -12.22 17.28
C ASP A 41 8.08 -12.82 17.20
N LYS A 42 7.90 -14.02 17.75
CA LYS A 42 6.61 -14.73 17.72
C LYS A 42 5.51 -13.98 18.47
N VAL A 43 5.87 -13.23 19.51
CA VAL A 43 4.92 -12.48 20.35
C VAL A 43 4.39 -11.27 19.60
N SER A 44 5.28 -10.41 19.09
CA SER A 44 4.92 -9.24 18.28
C SER A 44 4.19 -9.63 16.99
N SER A 45 4.49 -10.78 16.40
CA SER A 45 3.76 -11.30 15.25
C SER A 45 2.29 -11.59 15.58
N LYS A 46 2.03 -12.24 16.72
CA LYS A 46 0.66 -12.50 17.21
C LYS A 46 -0.06 -11.21 17.62
N GLU A 47 0.64 -10.28 18.25
CA GLU A 47 0.08 -8.97 18.62
C GLU A 47 -0.35 -8.17 17.39
N LYS A 48 0.47 -8.16 16.33
CA LYS A 48 0.13 -7.54 15.04
C LYS A 48 -1.07 -8.23 14.39
N GLU A 49 -1.12 -9.55 14.40
CA GLU A 49 -2.25 -10.31 13.85
C GLU A 49 -3.54 -9.94 14.57
N LYS A 50 -3.53 -9.94 15.91
CA LYS A 50 -4.67 -9.53 16.73
C LYS A 50 -5.08 -8.07 16.49
N ALA A 51 -4.11 -7.16 16.34
CA ALA A 51 -4.39 -5.76 16.02
C ALA A 51 -5.09 -5.63 14.65
N TRP A 52 -4.65 -6.38 13.64
CA TRP A 52 -5.31 -6.40 12.34
C TRP A 52 -6.71 -7.02 12.37
N GLU A 53 -6.95 -8.01 13.22
CA GLU A 53 -8.30 -8.56 13.45
C GLU A 53 -9.24 -7.52 14.08
N ASP A 54 -8.79 -6.79 15.10
CA ASP A 54 -9.59 -5.73 15.72
C ASP A 54 -9.85 -4.58 14.73
N ILE A 55 -8.83 -4.16 13.97
CA ILE A 55 -8.99 -3.20 12.87
C ILE A 55 -10.04 -3.70 11.87
N ALA A 56 -10.04 -4.98 11.50
CA ALA A 56 -11.02 -5.53 10.57
C ALA A 56 -12.44 -5.48 11.13
N VAL A 57 -12.64 -5.83 12.41
CA VAL A 57 -13.94 -5.74 13.07
C VAL A 57 -14.44 -4.29 13.07
N ARG A 58 -13.62 -3.34 13.51
CA ARG A 58 -13.99 -1.91 13.60
C ARG A 58 -14.20 -1.28 12.23
N HIS A 59 -13.35 -1.60 11.26
CA HIS A 59 -13.46 -1.13 9.88
C HIS A 59 -14.78 -1.62 9.28
N ASN A 60 -15.06 -2.91 9.41
CA ASN A 60 -16.29 -3.50 8.91
C ASN A 60 -17.53 -2.95 9.62
N ALA A 61 -17.46 -2.65 10.92
CA ALA A 61 -18.58 -2.02 11.63
C ALA A 61 -18.85 -0.58 11.16
N SER A 62 -17.80 0.15 10.79
CA SER A 62 -17.88 1.57 10.41
C SER A 62 -18.10 1.79 8.90
N ALA A 63 -17.68 0.84 8.06
CA ALA A 63 -17.71 0.98 6.61
C ALA A 63 -19.06 0.56 6.00
N THR A 64 -19.65 1.46 5.23
CA THR A 64 -20.82 1.19 4.39
C THR A 64 -20.35 0.57 3.07
N GLY A 65 -19.96 -0.70 3.10
CA GLY A 65 -19.34 -1.34 1.94
C GLY A 65 -19.11 -2.84 2.07
N VAL A 66 -18.26 -3.36 1.18
CA VAL A 66 -17.87 -4.77 1.16
C VAL A 66 -17.01 -5.05 2.38
N LYS A 67 -17.43 -6.03 3.19
CA LYS A 67 -16.66 -6.46 4.37
C LYS A 67 -15.31 -7.00 3.93
N ARG A 68 -14.24 -6.58 4.61
CA ARG A 68 -12.86 -6.97 4.32
C ARG A 68 -12.32 -7.83 5.45
N ASP A 69 -11.54 -8.83 5.08
CA ASP A 69 -10.76 -9.63 6.02
C ASP A 69 -9.51 -8.87 6.48
N SER A 70 -8.98 -9.22 7.65
CA SER A 70 -7.77 -8.62 8.24
C SER A 70 -6.59 -8.70 7.28
N LYS A 71 -6.44 -9.82 6.57
CA LYS A 71 -5.40 -10.01 5.54
C LYS A 71 -5.55 -9.07 4.35
N GLN A 72 -6.78 -8.77 3.94
CA GLN A 72 -7.04 -7.84 2.84
C GLN A 72 -6.71 -6.40 3.25
N LEU A 73 -7.09 -6.00 4.46
CA LEU A 73 -6.77 -4.67 5.01
C LEU A 73 -5.28 -4.48 5.19
N LYS A 74 -4.58 -5.48 5.76
CA LYS A 74 -3.12 -5.47 5.88
C LYS A 74 -2.42 -5.34 4.53
N THR A 75 -2.78 -6.20 3.57
CA THR A 75 -2.19 -6.18 2.23
C THR A 75 -2.44 -4.85 1.53
N PHE A 76 -3.64 -4.30 1.67
CA PHE A 76 -3.97 -2.99 1.13
C PHE A 76 -3.11 -1.89 1.77
N TYR A 77 -3.04 -1.85 3.10
CA TYR A 77 -2.23 -0.89 3.84
C TYR A 77 -0.75 -0.95 3.45
N ASP A 78 -0.15 -2.15 3.39
CA ASP A 78 1.26 -2.32 3.03
C ASP A 78 1.56 -1.77 1.63
N ASN A 79 0.68 -2.07 0.66
CA ASN A 79 0.77 -1.55 -0.69
C ASN A 79 0.56 -0.03 -0.74
N TRP A 80 -0.42 0.47 0.02
CA TRP A 80 -0.75 1.88 0.11
C TRP A 80 0.43 2.68 0.67
N ARG A 81 0.98 2.24 1.80
CA ARG A 81 2.21 2.76 2.43
C ARG A 81 3.39 2.76 1.47
N ARG A 82 3.65 1.65 0.77
CA ARG A 82 4.74 1.56 -0.20
C ARG A 82 4.57 2.56 -1.35
N ARG A 83 3.36 2.70 -1.87
CA ARG A 83 3.02 3.66 -2.93
C ARG A 83 3.24 5.10 -2.47
N THR A 84 2.73 5.46 -1.29
CA THR A 84 2.86 6.80 -0.71
C THR A 84 4.33 7.17 -0.48
N LYS A 85 5.13 6.25 0.07
CA LYS A 85 6.59 6.48 0.23
C LYS A 85 7.31 6.68 -1.11
N LYS A 86 6.95 5.88 -2.12
CA LYS A 86 7.57 5.98 -3.45
C LYS A 86 7.31 7.36 -4.08
N ALA A 87 6.11 7.91 -3.93
CA ALA A 87 5.78 9.23 -4.47
C ALA A 87 6.73 10.30 -3.91
N ILE A 88 6.99 10.29 -2.60
CA ILE A 88 7.90 11.25 -1.95
C ILE A 88 9.36 11.08 -2.38
N VAL A 89 9.84 9.83 -2.51
CA VAL A 89 11.22 9.58 -2.97
C VAL A 89 11.42 10.12 -4.39
N VAL A 90 10.42 9.97 -5.25
CA VAL A 90 10.48 10.48 -6.62
C VAL A 90 10.47 12.00 -6.64
N GLU A 91 9.52 12.63 -5.93
CA GLU A 91 9.41 14.10 -5.86
C GLU A 91 10.69 14.76 -5.31
N THR A 92 11.28 14.19 -4.26
CA THR A 92 12.53 14.70 -3.67
C THR A 92 13.74 14.49 -4.59
N ALA A 93 13.79 13.40 -5.36
CA ALA A 93 14.84 13.19 -6.36
C ALA A 93 14.72 14.18 -7.53
N GLU A 94 13.49 14.45 -7.99
CA GLU A 94 13.21 15.39 -9.09
C GLU A 94 13.48 16.83 -8.70
N THR A 95 13.09 17.25 -7.48
CA THR A 95 13.38 18.60 -6.97
C THR A 95 14.89 18.88 -6.89
N ARG A 96 15.70 17.84 -6.62
CA ARG A 96 17.16 17.93 -6.61
C ARG A 96 17.77 17.95 -8.01
N ALA A 97 17.04 17.50 -9.03
CA ALA A 97 17.43 17.58 -10.43
C ALA A 97 16.96 18.93 -11.02
N THR A 98 17.69 20.01 -10.74
CA THR A 98 17.43 21.32 -11.34
C THR A 98 17.73 21.29 -12.84
N GLY A 99 16.71 20.99 -13.64
CA GLY A 99 16.78 21.01 -15.11
C GLY A 99 15.45 20.81 -15.85
N GLY A 100 14.31 20.85 -15.17
CA GLY A 100 12.98 20.64 -15.76
C GLY A 100 12.34 19.32 -15.30
N GLY A 101 11.96 19.23 -14.02
CA GLY A 101 11.45 18.01 -13.40
C GLY A 101 10.27 17.39 -14.15
N ALA A 102 10.24 16.06 -14.19
CA ALA A 102 9.11 15.31 -14.71
C ALA A 102 7.86 15.55 -13.82
N PRO A 103 6.64 15.48 -14.37
CA PRO A 103 5.43 15.62 -13.56
C PRO A 103 5.34 14.49 -12.53
N PRO A 104 4.78 14.76 -11.33
CA PRO A 104 4.66 13.76 -10.26
C PRO A 104 4.00 12.48 -10.79
N LEU A 105 4.65 11.33 -10.56
CA LEU A 105 4.18 10.05 -11.11
C LEU A 105 2.74 9.68 -10.68
N PHE A 106 2.23 10.22 -9.56
CA PHE A 106 0.87 10.01 -9.06
C PHE A 106 0.39 11.23 -8.26
N SER A 107 -0.88 11.63 -8.40
CA SER A 107 -1.49 12.59 -7.48
C SER A 107 -1.76 11.92 -6.13
N LEU A 108 -1.25 12.51 -5.04
CA LEU A 108 -1.56 12.08 -3.67
C LEU A 108 -2.93 12.63 -3.29
N ASP A 109 -3.82 11.76 -2.82
CA ASP A 109 -5.11 12.16 -2.25
C ASP A 109 -4.97 12.56 -0.76
N ASP A 110 -6.00 13.17 -0.17
CA ASP A 110 -5.96 13.61 1.24
C ASP A 110 -5.63 12.46 2.21
N ALA A 111 -6.08 11.24 1.88
CA ALA A 111 -5.81 10.07 2.71
C ALA A 111 -4.34 9.65 2.58
N ASP A 112 -3.75 9.74 1.39
CA ASP A 112 -2.32 9.51 1.15
C ASP A 112 -1.46 10.46 2.01
N LEU A 113 -1.84 11.74 2.10
CA LEU A 113 -1.13 12.75 2.89
C LEU A 113 -1.24 12.49 4.41
N GLU A 114 -2.42 12.13 4.92
CA GLU A 114 -2.56 11.79 6.35
C GLU A 114 -1.79 10.51 6.70
N LEU A 115 -1.78 9.51 5.81
CA LEU A 115 -0.96 8.31 5.98
C LEU A 115 0.53 8.67 6.04
N LEU A 116 0.98 9.55 5.15
CA LEU A 116 2.37 10.02 5.15
C LEU A 116 2.71 10.69 6.48
N ARG A 117 1.83 11.54 7.02
CA ARG A 117 2.04 12.21 8.30
C ARG A 117 2.20 11.22 9.44
N ILE A 118 1.30 10.22 9.51
CA ILE A 118 1.34 9.16 10.52
C ILE A 118 2.66 8.38 10.46
N ILE A 119 3.16 8.07 9.27
CA ILE A 119 4.40 7.32 9.10
C ILE A 119 5.64 8.21 9.37
N SER A 120 5.62 9.46 8.90
CA SER A 120 6.75 10.39 8.95
C SER A 120 7.01 10.94 10.35
N ASP A 121 5.97 11.10 11.19
CA ASP A 121 6.09 11.63 12.56
C ASP A 121 7.02 10.82 13.47
N LYS A 122 7.39 9.57 13.09
CA LYS A 122 8.32 8.73 13.87
C LYS A 122 9.44 8.05 13.09
N THR A 123 9.58 8.24 11.77
CA THR A 123 10.71 7.67 11.02
C THR A 123 11.83 8.67 10.86
N THR A 124 12.80 8.60 11.77
CA THR A 124 14.17 9.09 11.58
C THR A 124 14.75 8.51 10.28
N THR A 125 15.23 9.43 9.44
CA THR A 125 16.07 9.26 8.25
C THR A 125 15.45 8.42 7.12
N LEU A 126 15.20 9.08 5.99
CA LEU A 126 15.08 8.46 4.66
C LEU A 126 16.44 7.85 4.24
N GLU A 127 17.01 6.95 5.05
CA GLU A 127 18.12 6.11 4.66
C GLU A 127 17.55 4.97 3.81
N TYR A 128 17.63 5.14 2.49
CA TYR A 128 17.78 4.01 1.59
C TYR A 128 19.28 3.77 1.47
N PRO A 129 19.77 2.58 1.83
CA PRO A 129 19.89 1.56 0.79
C PRO A 129 19.76 0.10 1.32
N TYR A 130 19.05 -0.76 0.58
CA TYR A 130 18.98 -2.23 0.75
C TYR A 130 18.20 -2.79 1.96
N GLU A 131 16.87 -2.83 1.88
CA GLU A 131 16.14 -4.02 2.33
C GLU A 131 15.26 -4.54 1.20
N PHE A 132 15.91 -5.33 0.34
CA PHE A 132 15.29 -6.30 -0.55
C PHE A 132 14.59 -7.35 0.32
N ASN A 133 13.32 -7.13 0.66
CA ASN A 133 12.50 -8.24 1.13
C ASN A 133 12.13 -9.09 -0.10
N ALA A 134 12.96 -10.10 -0.31
CA ALA A 134 13.00 -11.05 -1.40
C ALA A 134 11.72 -11.90 -1.47
N ASN A 135 10.57 -11.33 -1.87
CA ASN A 135 9.45 -12.14 -2.36
C ASN A 135 8.35 -11.40 -3.14
N VAL A 136 8.70 -10.35 -3.90
CA VAL A 136 7.81 -9.84 -4.97
C VAL A 136 8.40 -10.23 -6.30
N GLY A 137 8.19 -11.49 -6.65
CA GLY A 137 8.52 -12.03 -7.96
C GLY A 137 7.72 -11.34 -9.05
N LYS A 138 8.47 -10.83 -10.04
CA LYS A 138 8.08 -10.54 -11.43
C LYS A 138 7.06 -9.40 -11.65
N PHE A 139 7.18 -8.78 -12.81
CA PHE A 139 6.43 -7.61 -13.34
C PHE A 139 6.93 -6.28 -12.75
N TYR A 140 7.54 -5.35 -13.51
CA TYR A 140 7.15 -4.85 -14.82
C TYR A 140 8.39 -4.45 -15.65
N ARG A 141 8.53 -5.04 -16.86
CA ARG A 141 9.22 -4.37 -17.97
C ARG A 141 8.14 -3.58 -18.71
N VAL A 142 8.28 -2.25 -18.78
CA VAL A 142 7.43 -1.42 -19.65
C VAL A 142 8.01 -1.55 -21.06
N THR A 143 7.28 -2.19 -21.97
CA THR A 143 7.57 -2.09 -23.40
C THR A 143 7.05 -0.75 -23.92
N PRO A 144 7.83 0.01 -24.70
CA PRO A 144 7.33 1.23 -25.32
C PRO A 144 6.27 0.88 -26.38
N LYS A 145 5.07 1.48 -26.27
CA LYS A 145 4.12 1.53 -27.38
C LYS A 145 4.71 2.44 -28.46
N VAL A 146 5.17 1.85 -29.56
CA VAL A 146 5.43 2.56 -30.81
C VAL A 146 4.08 3.02 -31.37
N LEU A 147 3.84 4.33 -31.38
CA LEU A 147 2.73 4.94 -32.10
C LEU A 147 3.14 5.08 -33.57
N HIS A 148 2.37 4.47 -34.45
CA HIS A 148 2.53 4.52 -35.90
C HIS A 148 2.16 5.92 -36.40
N GLY A 149 3.15 6.73 -36.75
CA GLY A 149 2.96 7.98 -37.47
C GLY A 149 3.22 7.77 -38.95
N SER A 150 2.16 7.66 -39.74
CA SER A 150 2.25 7.80 -41.20
C SER A 150 2.70 9.21 -41.54
N ILE A 151 3.85 9.35 -42.19
CA ILE A 151 4.31 10.58 -42.84
C ILE A 151 3.69 10.59 -44.24
N ASN A 152 2.88 11.61 -44.52
CA ASN A 152 2.53 12.01 -45.88
C ASN A 152 3.64 12.96 -46.38
N TYR A 153 4.25 12.62 -47.51
CA TYR A 153 4.62 13.53 -48.61
C TYR A 153 4.67 12.71 -49.89
#